data_AF-A0A1V2QS77-F1
#
_entry.id   AF-A0A1V2QS77-F1
#
_cell.length_a   1.000
_cell.length_b   1.000
_cell.length_c   1.000
_cell.angle_alpha   90.00
_cell.angle_beta   90.00
_cell.angle_gamma   90.00
#
_symmetry.space_group_name_H-M   'P 1'
#
loop_
_entity.id
_entity.type
_entity.pdbx_description
1 polymer ?
#
loop_
_entity_poly.entity_id
_entity_poly.type
_entity_poly.pdbx_seq_one_letter_code
_entity_poly.pdbx_strand_id
1 'polypeptide(L)'
;RRSFTETDYAALLDAAHQYLKAEILVIWDNLNTHISTAMRQLVAGRDWLHVIQPPAYAPDLNPTEGVWSHVKRSLGNLAVTGVDHLAAIVRNRLKRIQYRPELLAGFLAQTGLTLDPEPP
;
A
#
# COMPACT_ATOMS: atom_id res chain seq x y z
N ARG A 1 6.08 17.90 12.23
CA ARG A 1 5.64 16.62 11.62
C ARG A 1 5.05 16.98 10.26
N ARG A 2 5.70 16.61 9.15
CA ARG A 2 5.17 16.88 7.80
C ARG A 2 4.23 15.73 7.43
N SER A 3 2.98 16.06 7.10
CA SER A 3 2.03 15.07 6.59
C SER A 3 2.33 14.80 5.11
N PHE A 4 2.02 13.58 4.66
CA PHE A 4 2.17 13.20 3.26
C PHE A 4 1.04 13.85 2.45
N THR A 5 1.38 14.67 1.45
CA THR A 5 0.42 15.43 0.66
C THR A 5 0.03 14.70 -0.62
N GLU A 6 -0.94 15.24 -1.35
CA GLU A 6 -1.32 14.74 -2.68
C GLU A 6 -0.12 14.71 -3.64
N THR A 7 0.74 15.72 -3.60
CA THR A 7 1.94 15.77 -4.44
C THR A 7 2.96 14.71 -4.04
N ASP A 8 3.09 14.41 -2.75
CA ASP A 8 4.00 13.36 -2.27
C ASP A 8 3.52 11.97 -2.76
N TYR A 9 2.20 11.71 -2.74
CA TYR A 9 1.60 10.50 -3.30
C TYR A 9 1.77 10.41 -4.82
N ALA A 10 1.51 11.48 -5.55
CA ALA A 10 1.70 11.49 -6.99
C ALA A 10 3.16 11.21 -7.38
N ALA A 11 4.13 11.82 -6.69
CA ALA A 11 5.55 11.57 -6.91
C ALA A 11 5.94 10.12 -6.60
N LEU A 12 5.36 9.51 -5.56
CA LEU A 12 5.57 8.09 -5.24
C LEU A 12 5.05 7.18 -6.36
N LEU A 13 3.86 7.46 -6.89
CA LEU A 13 3.25 6.69 -7.98
C LEU A 13 4.07 6.84 -9.27
N ASP A 14 4.52 8.04 -9.60
CA ASP A 14 5.38 8.29 -10.76
C ASP A 14 6.70 7.50 -10.65
N ALA A 15 7.33 7.53 -9.48
CA ALA A 15 8.56 6.77 -9.23
C ALA A 15 8.33 5.25 -9.35
N ALA A 16 7.19 4.75 -8.86
CA ALA A 16 6.83 3.35 -9.00
C ALA A 16 6.64 2.97 -10.47
N HIS A 17 5.95 3.78 -11.26
CA HIS A 17 5.76 3.55 -12.70
C HIS A 17 7.08 3.56 -13.46
N GLN A 18 7.96 4.54 -13.19
CA GLN A 18 9.29 4.62 -13.82
C GLN A 18 10.16 3.40 -13.48
N TYR A 19 10.06 2.90 -12.25
CA TYR A 19 10.81 1.73 -11.79
C TYR A 19 10.29 0.42 -12.40
N LEU A 20 8.98 0.22 -12.37
CA LEU A 20 8.32 -1.01 -12.84
C LEU A 20 8.16 -1.06 -14.37
N LYS A 21 8.11 0.11 -15.02
CA LYS A 21 7.86 0.28 -16.45
C LYS A 21 6.58 -0.43 -16.91
N ALA A 22 5.53 -0.32 -16.09
CA ALA A 22 4.26 -1.00 -16.29
C ALA A 22 3.09 -0.10 -15.83
N GLU A 23 1.90 -0.38 -16.37
CA GLU A 23 0.66 0.16 -15.81
C GLU A 23 0.50 -0.28 -14.36
N ILE A 24 -0.12 0.58 -13.55
CA ILE A 24 -0.27 0.36 -12.11
C ILE A 24 -1.73 0.39 -11.75
N LEU A 25 -2.19 -0.68 -11.10
CA LEU A 25 -3.45 -0.71 -10.37
C LEU A 25 -3.18 -0.44 -8.89
N VAL A 26 -3.71 0.66 -8.36
CA VAL A 26 -3.63 1.02 -6.94
C VAL A 26 -4.96 0.73 -6.27
N ILE A 27 -4.90 -0.04 -5.18
CA ILE A 27 -6.03 -0.22 -4.26
C ILE A 27 -5.66 0.53 -2.97
N TRP A 28 -6.44 1.56 -2.62
CA TRP A 28 -6.19 2.36 -1.42
C TRP A 28 -7.49 2.71 -0.71
N ASP A 29 -7.40 3.00 0.59
CA ASP A 29 -8.55 3.35 1.42
C ASP A 29 -9.08 4.78 1.15
N ASN A 30 -10.18 5.12 1.81
CA ASN A 30 -10.85 6.41 1.64
C ASN A 30 -10.26 7.52 2.52
N LEU A 31 -8.94 7.50 2.79
CA LEU A 31 -8.24 8.61 3.44
C LEU A 31 -8.54 9.91 2.70
N ASN A 32 -8.80 11.02 3.41
CA ASN A 32 -9.22 12.30 2.82
C ASN A 32 -8.32 12.76 1.66
N THR A 33 -7.01 12.55 1.76
CA THR A 33 -6.03 12.87 0.70
C THR A 33 -6.20 12.00 -0.55
N HIS A 34 -6.60 10.74 -0.42
CA HIS A 34 -6.83 9.83 -1.56
C HIS A 34 -8.11 10.18 -2.34
N ILE A 35 -9.12 10.71 -1.65
CA ILE A 35 -10.42 11.04 -2.25
C ILE A 35 -10.55 12.51 -2.66
N SER A 36 -9.56 13.34 -2.35
CA SER A 36 -9.59 14.78 -2.61
C SER A 36 -9.67 15.11 -4.10
N THR A 37 -10.28 16.24 -4.44
CA THR A 37 -10.38 16.70 -5.83
C THR A 37 -9.00 16.86 -6.47
N ALA A 38 -8.03 17.36 -5.71
CA ALA A 38 -6.65 17.51 -6.16
C ALA A 38 -6.03 16.16 -6.52
N MET A 39 -6.23 15.14 -5.67
CA MET A 39 -5.74 13.80 -5.96
C MET A 39 -6.40 13.19 -7.20
N ARG A 40 -7.73 13.34 -7.35
CA ARG A 40 -8.44 12.85 -8.54
C ARG A 40 -7.91 13.48 -9.83
N GLN A 41 -7.59 14.78 -9.80
CA GLN A 41 -6.97 15.47 -10.95
C GLN A 41 -5.57 14.94 -11.26
N LEU A 42 -4.76 14.68 -10.22
CA LEU A 42 -3.44 14.07 -10.40
C LEU A 42 -3.56 12.67 -11.00
N VAL A 43 -4.47 11.84 -10.51
CA VAL A 43 -4.71 10.49 -11.07
C VAL A 43 -5.18 10.59 -12.52
N ALA A 44 -6.14 11.47 -12.84
CA ALA A 44 -6.67 11.61 -14.21
C ALA A 44 -5.62 12.06 -15.24
N GLY A 45 -4.53 12.69 -14.81
CA GLY A 45 -3.41 13.06 -15.68
C GLY A 45 -2.44 11.91 -16.02
N ARG A 46 -2.72 10.68 -15.57
CA ARG A 46 -1.85 9.50 -15.74
C ARG A 46 -2.65 8.37 -16.38
N ASP A 47 -2.47 8.19 -17.68
CA ASP A 47 -3.13 7.13 -18.46
C ASP A 47 -2.73 5.72 -18.04
N TRP A 48 -1.51 5.56 -17.52
CA TRP A 48 -0.97 4.30 -17.00
C TRP A 48 -1.47 3.91 -15.59
N LEU A 49 -2.25 4.77 -14.93
CA LEU A 49 -2.65 4.60 -13.52
C LEU A 49 -4.15 4.32 -13.40
N HIS A 50 -4.47 3.15 -12.85
CA HIS A 50 -5.83 2.78 -12.46
C HIS A 50 -5.96 2.78 -10.93
N VAL A 51 -7.02 3.37 -10.41
CA VAL A 51 -7.28 3.46 -8.98
C VAL A 51 -8.59 2.78 -8.63
N ILE A 52 -8.54 1.80 -7.73
CA ILE A 52 -9.70 1.17 -7.10
C ILE A 52 -9.82 1.70 -5.67
N GLN A 53 -11.01 2.19 -5.35
CA GLN A 53 -11.39 2.58 -4.01
C GLN A 53 -12.40 1.55 -3.47
N PRO A 54 -12.10 0.87 -2.36
CA PRO A 54 -13.07 -0.01 -1.73
C PRO A 54 -14.21 0.81 -1.09
N PRO A 55 -15.36 0.18 -0.81
CA PRO A 55 -16.43 0.81 -0.05
C PRO A 55 -15.94 1.40 1.27
N ALA A 56 -16.63 2.43 1.76
CA ALA A 56 -16.32 2.99 3.06
C ALA A 56 -16.42 1.91 4.15
N TYR A 57 -15.46 1.92 5.09
CA TYR A 57 -15.39 0.97 6.20
C TYR A 57 -15.25 -0.50 5.78
N ALA A 58 -14.56 -0.78 4.66
CA ALA A 58 -14.21 -2.14 4.22
C ALA A 58 -12.70 -2.44 4.40
N PRO A 59 -12.16 -2.45 5.63
CA PRO A 59 -10.74 -2.76 5.88
C PRO A 59 -10.38 -4.21 5.50
N ASP A 60 -11.36 -5.10 5.51
CA ASP A 60 -11.26 -6.48 5.05
C ASP A 60 -10.90 -6.60 3.56
N LEU A 61 -11.21 -5.57 2.76
CA LEU A 61 -10.84 -5.51 1.35
C LEU A 61 -9.46 -4.87 1.09
N ASN A 62 -8.79 -4.36 2.13
CA ASN A 62 -7.48 -3.71 2.00
C ASN A 62 -6.34 -4.67 2.38
N PRO A 63 -5.58 -5.21 1.40
CA PRO A 63 -4.53 -6.20 1.68
C PRO A 63 -3.36 -5.63 2.51
N THR A 64 -3.22 -4.29 2.57
CA THR A 64 -2.20 -3.66 3.40
C THR A 64 -2.46 -3.85 4.90
N GLU A 65 -3.69 -4.09 5.33
CA GLU A 65 -4.01 -4.43 6.73
C GLU A 65 -3.36 -5.75 7.16
N GLY A 66 -3.27 -6.73 6.26
CA GLY A 66 -2.56 -7.99 6.49
C GLY A 66 -1.06 -7.77 6.68
N VAL A 67 -0.46 -6.94 5.82
CA VAL A 67 0.96 -6.53 5.93
C VAL A 67 1.23 -5.86 7.27
N TRP A 68 0.39 -4.88 7.65
CA TRP A 68 0.53 -4.17 8.92
C TRP A 68 0.35 -5.06 10.13
N SER A 69 -0.66 -5.94 10.11
CA SER A 69 -0.89 -6.91 11.17
C SER A 69 0.31 -7.85 11.35
N HIS A 70 0.92 -8.31 10.24
CA HIS A 70 2.12 -9.13 10.26
C HIS A 70 3.31 -8.39 10.87
N VAL A 71 3.56 -7.15 10.43
CA VAL A 71 4.65 -6.32 10.96
C VAL A 71 4.45 -6.06 12.45
N LYS A 72 3.26 -5.59 12.87
CA LYS A 72 2.96 -5.27 14.28
C LYS A 72 3.14 -6.50 15.18
N ARG A 73 2.68 -7.69 14.76
CA ARG A 73 2.88 -8.93 15.52
C ARG A 73 4.36 -9.23 15.76
N SER A 74 5.22 -8.95 14.77
CA SER A 74 6.67 -9.14 14.91
C SER A 74 7.35 -8.14 15.86
N LEU A 75 6.67 -7.05 16.21
CA LEU A 75 7.17 -5.98 17.08
C LEU A 75 6.69 -6.12 18.53
N GLY A 76 5.67 -6.94 18.82
CA GLY A 76 4.95 -6.92 20.09
C GLY A 76 5.80 -7.13 21.35
N ASN A 77 6.95 -7.79 21.24
CA ASN A 77 7.86 -8.07 22.37
C ASN A 77 9.23 -7.39 22.22
N LEU A 78 9.38 -6.43 21.31
CA LEU A 78 10.67 -5.84 20.99
C LEU A 78 10.89 -4.54 21.76
N ALA A 79 11.93 -4.52 22.60
CA ALA A 79 12.38 -3.31 23.27
C ALA A 79 13.16 -2.41 22.28
N VAL A 80 12.56 -1.28 21.91
CA VAL A 80 13.21 -0.25 21.08
C VAL A 80 13.75 0.88 21.94
N THR A 81 14.89 1.42 21.54
CA THR A 81 15.58 2.52 22.24
C THR A 81 15.21 3.91 21.72
N GLY A 82 14.32 3.98 20.71
CA GLY A 82 13.86 5.24 20.12
C GLY A 82 13.15 5.06 18.78
N VAL A 83 12.63 6.16 18.24
CA VAL A 83 11.86 6.18 16.98
C VAL A 83 12.71 5.77 15.78
N ASP A 84 13.98 6.17 15.72
CA ASP A 84 14.87 5.82 14.61
C ASP A 84 15.21 4.32 14.60
N HIS A 85 15.41 3.74 15.79
CA HIS A 85 15.62 2.30 15.95
C HIS A 85 14.37 1.54 15.52
N LEU A 86 13.18 1.97 15.96
CA LEU A 86 11.91 1.38 15.53
C LEU A 86 11.73 1.49 14.00
N ALA A 87 12.00 2.65 13.40
CA ALA A 87 11.89 2.87 11.96
C ALA A 87 12.85 1.97 11.18
N ALA A 88 14.08 1.77 11.65
CA ALA A 88 15.04 0.85 11.04
C ALA A 88 14.54 -0.60 11.08
N ILE A 89 13.96 -1.02 12.21
CA ILE A 89 13.38 -2.37 12.34
C ILE A 89 12.19 -2.55 11.39
N VAL A 90 11.24 -1.60 11.38
CA VAL A 90 10.06 -1.64 10.50
C VAL A 90 10.49 -1.72 9.03
N ARG A 91 11.42 -0.86 8.60
CA ARG A 91 11.99 -0.90 7.24
C ARG A 91 12.60 -2.26 6.91
N ASN A 92 13.39 -2.83 7.83
CA ASN A 92 13.98 -4.15 7.63
C ASN A 92 12.93 -5.26 7.54
N ARG A 93 11.84 -5.20 8.32
CA ARG A 93 10.75 -6.20 8.26
C ARG A 93 9.96 -6.08 6.95
N LEU A 94 9.58 -4.87 6.55
CA LEU A 94 8.93 -4.63 5.26
C LEU A 94 9.81 -5.10 4.09
N LYS A 95 11.11 -4.80 4.13
CA LYS A 95 12.06 -5.28 3.12
C LYS A 95 12.12 -6.81 3.05
N ARG A 96 12.01 -7.53 4.17
CA ARG A 96 11.95 -9.02 4.13
C ARG A 96 10.65 -9.53 3.52
N ILE A 97 9.52 -8.86 3.77
CA ILE A 97 8.22 -9.21 3.16
C ILE A 97 8.30 -9.07 1.63
N GLN A 98 8.98 -8.03 1.13
CA GLN A 98 9.17 -7.80 -0.31
C GLN A 98 9.79 -9.01 -1.05
N TYR A 99 10.66 -9.79 -0.40
CA TYR A 99 11.29 -10.97 -0.99
C TYR A 99 10.51 -12.28 -0.75
N ARG A 100 9.26 -12.21 -0.29
CA ARG A 100 8.41 -13.37 0.00
C ARG A 100 7.09 -13.28 -0.80
N PRO A 101 7.11 -13.61 -2.10
CA PRO A 101 5.94 -13.48 -2.96
C PRO A 101 4.73 -14.26 -2.44
N GLU A 102 4.92 -15.48 -1.93
CA GLU A 102 3.83 -16.28 -1.32
C GLU A 102 3.17 -15.60 -0.12
N LEU A 103 3.93 -14.84 0.67
CA LEU A 103 3.38 -14.10 1.80
C LEU A 103 2.56 -12.90 1.32
N LEU A 104 3.02 -12.21 0.28
CA LEU A 104 2.29 -11.11 -0.36
C LEU A 104 0.99 -11.61 -1.00
N ALA A 105 1.04 -12.74 -1.71
CA ALA A 105 -0.13 -13.40 -2.26
C ALA A 105 -1.11 -13.80 -1.16
N GLY A 106 -0.62 -14.31 -0.02
CA GLY A 106 -1.44 -14.64 1.14
C GLY A 106 -2.18 -13.44 1.75
N PHE A 107 -1.57 -12.24 1.76
CA PHE A 107 -2.26 -11.04 2.23
C PHE A 107 -3.38 -10.60 1.28
N LEU A 108 -3.19 -10.77 -0.03
CA LEU A 108 -4.25 -10.52 -1.01
C LEU A 108 -5.37 -11.56 -0.91
N ALA A 109 -5.03 -12.84 -0.81
CA ALA A 109 -6.01 -13.92 -0.68
C ALA A 109 -6.89 -13.76 0.56
N GLN A 110 -6.37 -13.19 1.66
CA GLN A 110 -7.14 -12.89 2.86
C GLN A 110 -8.28 -11.89 2.64
N THR A 111 -8.18 -11.04 1.62
CA THR A 111 -9.26 -10.09 1.26
C THR A 111 -10.30 -10.70 0.33
N GLY A 112 -10.12 -11.96 -0.08
CA GLY A 112 -10.94 -12.61 -1.11
C GLY A 112 -10.68 -12.09 -2.53
N LEU A 113 -9.72 -11.17 -2.71
CA LEU A 113 -9.29 -10.72 -4.02
C LEU A 113 -8.29 -11.71 -4.62
N THR A 114 -8.37 -11.91 -5.93
CA THR A 114 -7.42 -12.72 -6.70
C THR A 114 -6.82 -11.89 -7.83
N LEU A 115 -5.60 -12.23 -8.23
CA LEU A 115 -4.96 -11.69 -9.44
C LEU A 115 -5.35 -12.48 -10.69
N ASP A 116 -5.90 -13.69 -10.50
CA ASP A 116 -6.34 -14.52 -11.60
C ASP A 116 -7.66 -13.96 -12.16
N PRO A 117 -7.80 -13.83 -13.49
CA PRO A 117 -9.06 -13.46 -14.08
C PRO A 117 -10.12 -14.52 -13.76
N GLU A 118 -11.31 -14.09 -13.35
CA GLU A 118 -12.44 -15.00 -13.22
C GLU A 118 -12.74 -15.56 -14.62
N PRO A 119 -12.80 -16.90 -14.79
CA PRO A 119 -13.17 -17.47 -16.07
C PRO A 119 -14.60 -17.03 -16.45
N PRO A 120 -14.87 -16.84 -17.75
CA PRO A 120 -16.16 -16.35 -18.24
C PRO A 120 -17.35 -17.26 -17.90
#